data_AF-A0A4U5MB05-F1
#
_entry.id   AF-A0A4U5MB05-F1
#
_cell.length_a   1.000
_cell.length_b   1.000
_cell.length_c   1.000
_cell.angle_alpha   90.00
_cell.angle_beta   90.00
_cell.angle_gamma   90.00
#
_symmetry.space_group_name_H-M   'P 1'
#
loop_
_entity.id
_entity.type
_entity.pdbx_description
1 polymer ?
#
loop_
_entity_poly.entity_id
_entity_poly.type
_entity_poly.pdbx_seq_one_letter_code
_entity_poly.pdbx_strand_id
1 'polypeptide(L)'
;MGTTIFIRPLSSRLGIPDSRKGVPYVGGKDKVAACAKHFVGDGGTTKGINENSTAIGYHGLMSIHMPGYFLSIIKGVSTKMHANRYLVKTVLKDTLKIRGFVISDWEGVDRITYPRHSNYTESVLKGISAGIDMIMVPYNHTEFINIVTDLVNNNYI
;
A
#
# COMPACT_ATOMS: atom_id res chain seq x y z
N MET A 1 -1.40 -8.49 -7.42
CA MET A 1 -1.90 -8.11 -6.08
C MET A 1 -1.42 -6.70 -5.73
N GLY A 2 -2.34 -5.77 -5.50
CA GLY A 2 -2.04 -4.35 -5.24
C GLY A 2 -1.82 -4.05 -3.75
N THR A 3 -1.34 -2.86 -3.41
CA THR A 3 -1.15 -2.42 -2.01
C THR A 3 -2.38 -1.62 -1.56
N THR A 4 -2.72 -1.71 -0.28
CA THR A 4 -3.91 -1.08 0.29
C THR A 4 -3.50 0.15 1.09
N ILE A 5 -4.13 1.30 0.87
CA ILE A 5 -3.73 2.57 1.50
C ILE A 5 -4.83 3.00 2.46
N PHE A 6 -4.53 3.17 3.74
CA PHE A 6 -5.45 3.82 4.65
C PHE A 6 -5.46 5.32 4.38
N ILE A 7 -6.57 5.80 3.83
CA ILE A 7 -6.81 7.22 3.57
C ILE A 7 -8.12 7.57 4.26
N ARG A 8 -8.02 8.54 5.18
CA ARG A 8 -9.05 9.41 5.77
C ARG A 8 -10.53 8.95 5.68
N PRO A 9 -11.31 8.97 6.78
CA PRO A 9 -12.76 8.91 6.64
C PRO A 9 -13.27 10.11 5.82
N LEU A 10 -14.11 9.84 4.81
CA LEU A 10 -14.90 10.86 4.13
C LEU A 10 -15.78 11.57 5.17
N SER A 11 -15.42 12.79 5.55
CA SER A 11 -16.32 13.69 6.27
C SER A 11 -17.42 14.08 5.30
N SER A 12 -18.62 13.55 5.52
CA SER A 12 -19.85 14.06 4.94
C SER A 12 -20.12 15.45 5.54
N ARG A 13 -19.90 16.50 4.73
CA ARG A 13 -20.48 17.88 4.82
C ARG A 13 -20.64 18.61 6.17
N LEU A 14 -20.15 18.13 7.29
CA LEU A 14 -20.21 18.81 8.58
C LEU A 14 -18.81 18.84 9.18
N GLY A 15 -18.24 20.05 9.18
CA GLY A 15 -16.91 20.32 9.70
C GLY A 15 -16.85 20.04 11.20
N ILE A 16 -15.90 19.19 11.60
CA ILE A 16 -15.47 19.09 13.00
C ILE A 16 -14.60 20.32 13.26
N PRO A 17 -14.94 21.21 14.22
CA PRO A 17 -14.30 22.53 14.36
C PRO A 17 -12.79 22.55 14.63
N ASP A 18 -12.13 21.41 14.87
CA ASP A 18 -10.70 21.38 15.26
C ASP A 18 -9.84 20.34 14.52
N SER A 19 -10.36 19.68 13.48
CA SER A 19 -9.52 18.71 12.74
C SER A 19 -8.62 19.43 11.74
N ARG A 20 -7.29 19.35 11.93
CA ARG A 20 -6.31 19.86 10.96
C ARG A 20 -6.55 19.21 9.59
N LYS A 21 -6.86 20.01 8.58
CA LYS A 21 -7.06 19.57 7.21
C LYS A 21 -5.86 18.72 6.74
N GLY A 22 -6.15 17.53 6.21
CA GLY A 22 -5.14 16.60 5.70
C GLY A 22 -4.49 15.68 6.75
N VAL A 23 -4.90 15.70 8.01
CA VAL A 23 -4.49 14.69 9.02
C VAL A 23 -5.60 13.62 9.12
N PRO A 24 -5.28 12.31 8.98
CA PRO A 24 -6.22 11.24 9.29
C PRO A 24 -6.72 11.37 10.73
N TYR A 25 -8.03 11.33 10.90
CA TYR A 25 -8.67 11.42 12.20
C TYR A 25 -9.91 10.53 12.18
N VAL A 26 -10.08 9.71 13.20
CA VAL A 26 -11.30 8.97 13.48
C VAL A 26 -11.82 9.49 14.82
N GLY A 27 -12.93 10.22 14.79
CA GLY A 27 -13.55 10.78 15.99
C GLY A 27 -15.01 10.41 16.08
N GLY A 28 -15.45 10.08 17.30
CA GLY A 28 -16.79 9.59 17.57
C GLY A 28 -16.88 8.06 17.48
N LYS A 29 -17.83 7.49 18.23
CA LYS A 29 -18.03 6.03 18.33
C LYS A 29 -18.63 5.42 17.06
N ASP A 30 -19.25 6.25 16.22
CA ASP A 30 -19.98 5.81 15.02
C ASP A 30 -19.18 6.03 13.73
N LYS A 31 -17.85 6.17 13.83
CA LYS A 31 -16.94 6.40 12.70
C LYS A 31 -15.88 5.31 12.63
N VAL A 32 -15.52 4.92 11.41
CA VAL A 32 -14.47 3.95 11.13
C VAL A 32 -13.41 4.56 10.21
N ALA A 33 -12.17 4.09 10.32
CA ALA A 33 -11.13 4.44 9.35
C ALA A 33 -11.47 3.82 7.99
N ALA A 34 -11.36 4.62 6.93
CA ALA A 34 -11.55 4.15 5.55
C ALA A 34 -10.22 3.75 4.90
N CYS A 35 -10.30 2.85 3.94
CA CYS A 35 -9.14 2.33 3.23
C CYS A 35 -9.38 2.36 1.71
N ALA A 36 -8.52 3.06 0.98
CA ALA A 36 -8.55 3.09 -0.48
C ALA A 36 -7.73 1.93 -1.02
N LYS A 37 -8.35 1.08 -1.86
CA LYS A 37 -7.74 -0.14 -2.39
C LYS A 37 -8.27 -0.50 -3.78
N HIS A 38 -7.54 -1.27 -4.59
CA HIS A 38 -6.12 -1.59 -4.47
C HIS A 38 -5.29 -0.60 -5.29
N PHE A 39 -4.32 0.05 -4.65
CA PHE A 39 -3.40 0.95 -5.31
C PHE A 39 -2.29 0.15 -6.02
N VAL A 40 -2.12 0.24 -7.33
CA VAL A 40 -2.98 0.86 -8.36
C VAL A 40 -2.97 -0.03 -9.60
N GLY A 41 -4.00 0.08 -10.44
CA GLY A 41 -4.04 -0.60 -11.73
C GLY A 41 -4.48 -2.06 -11.68
N ASP A 42 -4.99 -2.53 -10.54
CA ASP A 42 -5.49 -3.90 -10.35
C ASP A 42 -6.69 -4.23 -11.27
N GLY A 43 -7.43 -3.21 -11.73
CA GLY A 43 -8.49 -3.37 -12.72
C GLY A 43 -8.02 -3.37 -14.18
N GLY A 44 -6.73 -3.20 -14.45
CA GLY A 44 -6.16 -3.06 -15.80
C GLY A 44 -5.37 -4.29 -16.28
N THR A 45 -5.57 -5.44 -15.64
CA THR A 45 -4.72 -6.61 -15.87
C THR A 45 -4.88 -7.18 -17.28
N THR A 46 -3.80 -7.79 -17.76
CA THR A 46 -3.77 -8.45 -19.08
C THR A 46 -4.85 -9.52 -19.12
N LYS A 47 -5.76 -9.39 -20.10
CA LYS A 47 -6.95 -10.26 -20.29
C LYS A 47 -7.95 -10.24 -19.12
N GLY A 48 -7.88 -9.23 -18.23
CA GLY A 48 -8.77 -9.15 -17.06
C GLY A 48 -8.55 -10.25 -16.03
N ILE A 49 -7.40 -10.93 -16.08
CA ILE A 49 -7.07 -12.02 -15.16
C ILE A 49 -6.69 -11.42 -13.80
N ASN A 50 -7.36 -11.85 -12.75
CA ASN A 50 -7.10 -11.40 -11.38
C ASN A 50 -5.60 -11.54 -11.03
N GLU A 51 -5.04 -10.52 -10.39
CA GLU A 51 -3.63 -10.44 -9.95
C GLU A 51 -2.55 -10.53 -11.05
N ASN A 52 -2.93 -10.56 -12.33
CA ASN A 52 -2.01 -10.60 -13.45
C ASN A 52 -1.35 -9.22 -13.71
N SER A 53 -0.48 -9.16 -14.71
CA SER A 53 0.27 -7.96 -15.09
C SER A 53 -0.63 -6.89 -15.70
N THR A 54 -0.55 -5.66 -15.18
CA THR A 54 -1.09 -4.46 -15.83
C THR A 54 0.01 -3.78 -16.66
N ALA A 55 -0.01 -4.01 -17.97
CA ALA A 55 0.95 -3.46 -18.92
C ALA A 55 0.43 -2.13 -19.49
N ILE A 56 0.74 -1.03 -18.81
CA ILE A 56 0.25 0.31 -19.19
C ILE A 56 1.36 1.36 -19.03
N GLY A 57 1.46 2.28 -19.99
CA GLY A 57 2.37 3.42 -19.88
C GLY A 57 1.96 4.41 -18.78
N TYR A 58 2.87 5.32 -18.44
CA TYR A 58 2.62 6.36 -17.43
C TYR A 58 1.29 7.09 -17.66
N HIS A 59 1.11 7.66 -18.86
CA HIS A 59 -0.08 8.44 -19.19
C HIS A 59 -1.38 7.63 -18.99
N GLY A 60 -1.40 6.38 -19.45
CA GLY A 60 -2.56 5.51 -19.27
C GLY A 60 -2.83 5.17 -17.80
N LEU A 61 -1.79 4.90 -17.00
CA LEU A 61 -1.98 4.68 -15.56
C LEU A 61 -2.61 5.91 -14.90
N MET A 62 -2.13 7.10 -15.25
CA MET A 62 -2.62 8.38 -14.73
C MET A 62 -4.07 8.68 -15.12
N SER A 63 -4.43 8.44 -16.39
CA SER A 63 -5.74 8.81 -16.91
C SER A 63 -6.84 7.80 -16.58
N ILE A 64 -6.50 6.51 -16.47
CA ILE A 64 -7.49 5.43 -16.30
C ILE A 64 -7.58 4.96 -14.85
N HIS A 65 -6.44 4.67 -14.21
CA HIS A 65 -6.42 3.95 -12.92
C HIS A 65 -6.20 4.86 -11.72
N MET A 66 -5.69 6.06 -11.94
CA MET A 66 -5.41 7.03 -10.90
C MET A 66 -6.51 8.07 -10.59
N PRO A 67 -7.58 8.30 -11.39
CA PRO A 67 -8.66 9.23 -11.02
C PRO A 67 -9.32 8.94 -9.66
N GLY A 68 -9.50 7.66 -9.30
CA GLY A 68 -10.00 7.28 -7.97
C GLY A 68 -9.01 7.58 -6.83
N TYR A 69 -7.74 7.79 -7.19
CA TYR A 69 -6.64 8.14 -6.30
C TYR A 69 -6.14 9.55 -6.57
N PHE A 70 -6.89 10.46 -7.21
CA PHE A 70 -6.35 11.74 -7.73
C PHE A 70 -5.85 12.73 -6.65
N LEU A 71 -6.20 12.50 -5.38
CA LEU A 71 -5.52 13.14 -4.23
C LEU A 71 -4.14 12.53 -3.91
N SER A 72 -3.70 11.58 -4.73
CA SER A 72 -2.62 10.64 -4.46
C SER A 72 -2.01 10.06 -5.75
N ILE A 73 -1.19 10.81 -6.51
CA ILE A 73 -0.41 10.25 -7.63
C ILE A 73 1.03 10.80 -7.89
N ILE A 74 2.00 9.93 -8.31
CA ILE A 74 2.91 9.91 -9.52
C ILE A 74 3.36 8.43 -9.83
N LYS A 75 3.88 8.16 -11.04
CA LYS A 75 4.38 7.00 -11.89
C LYS A 75 3.89 5.54 -11.88
N GLY A 76 3.27 5.20 -13.02
CA GLY A 76 3.38 4.01 -13.88
C GLY A 76 4.19 2.76 -13.48
N VAL A 77 3.47 1.62 -13.45
CA VAL A 77 3.88 0.18 -13.57
C VAL A 77 4.29 -0.56 -12.29
N SER A 78 3.69 -1.74 -12.01
CA SER A 78 4.41 -2.98 -11.60
C SER A 78 3.47 -4.16 -11.25
N THR A 79 3.90 -5.38 -11.59
CA THR A 79 3.40 -6.70 -11.16
C THR A 79 3.63 -7.02 -9.68
N LYS A 80 4.49 -6.25 -8.98
CA LYS A 80 4.79 -6.40 -7.55
C LYS A 80 4.73 -5.04 -6.85
N MET A 81 3.52 -4.53 -6.65
CA MET A 81 3.26 -3.23 -6.03
C MET A 81 3.83 -3.11 -4.61
N HIS A 82 3.78 -4.19 -3.84
CA HIS A 82 4.28 -4.22 -2.46
C HIS A 82 5.79 -3.99 -2.33
N ALA A 83 6.56 -4.17 -3.41
CA ALA A 83 8.00 -3.89 -3.46
C ALA A 83 8.34 -2.63 -4.27
N ASN A 84 7.35 -1.91 -4.82
CA ASN A 84 7.60 -0.74 -5.65
C ASN A 84 7.83 0.51 -4.79
N ARG A 85 9.09 0.74 -4.40
CA ARG A 85 9.51 1.89 -3.60
C ARG A 85 9.16 3.24 -4.23
N TYR A 86 9.17 3.35 -5.56
CA TYR A 86 8.79 4.60 -6.21
C TYR A 86 7.31 4.90 -5.96
N LEU A 87 6.44 3.93 -6.24
CA LEU A 87 4.99 4.09 -6.08
C LEU A 87 4.57 4.18 -4.61
N VAL A 88 5.21 3.44 -3.71
CA VAL A 88 4.82 3.42 -2.29
C VAL A 88 5.47 4.58 -1.53
N LYS A 89 6.80 4.73 -1.58
CA LYS A 89 7.49 5.79 -0.83
C LYS A 89 7.47 7.13 -1.58
N THR A 90 8.07 7.19 -2.76
CA THR A 90 8.28 8.48 -3.46
C THR A 90 6.96 9.15 -3.81
N VAL A 91 5.97 8.36 -4.19
CA VAL A 91 4.68 8.89 -4.61
C VAL A 91 3.82 9.14 -3.40
N LEU A 92 3.37 8.10 -2.67
CA LEU A 92 2.41 8.27 -1.58
C LEU A 92 2.95 9.13 -0.45
N LYS A 93 4.14 8.80 0.05
CA LYS A 93 4.70 9.47 1.23
C LYS A 93 5.39 10.78 0.85
N ASP A 94 6.24 10.78 -0.17
CA ASP A 94 7.08 11.95 -0.45
C ASP A 94 6.38 13.00 -1.31
N THR A 95 5.63 12.60 -2.34
CA THR A 95 4.98 13.55 -3.27
C THR A 95 3.62 13.99 -2.75
N LEU A 96 2.82 13.04 -2.28
CA LEU A 96 1.43 13.28 -1.91
C LEU A 96 1.25 13.57 -0.44
N LYS A 97 2.31 13.33 0.34
CA LYS A 97 2.36 13.63 1.77
C LYS A 97 1.18 13.01 2.50
N ILE A 98 0.79 11.78 2.15
CA ILE A 98 -0.21 11.06 2.93
C ILE A 98 0.28 11.00 4.37
N ARG A 99 -0.61 11.34 5.31
CA ARG A 99 -0.29 11.32 6.75
C ARG A 99 -0.86 10.08 7.46
N GLY A 100 -1.35 9.11 6.68
CA GLY A 100 -1.80 7.81 7.16
C GLY A 100 -0.69 6.77 7.02
N PHE A 101 -1.07 5.50 7.01
CA PHE A 101 -0.15 4.38 6.86
C PHE A 101 -0.55 3.49 5.66
N VAL A 102 0.43 2.80 5.10
CA VAL A 102 0.28 1.88 3.98
C VAL A 102 0.23 0.45 4.52
N ILE A 103 -0.80 -0.32 4.14
CA ILE A 103 -0.96 -1.72 4.54
C ILE A 103 -0.83 -2.64 3.31
N SER A 104 -0.16 -3.79 3.47
CA SER A 104 -0.16 -4.78 2.40
C SER A 104 -1.56 -5.37 2.17
N ASP A 105 -1.74 -6.03 1.04
CA ASP A 105 -2.92 -6.86 0.82
C ASP A 105 -2.63 -8.26 1.39
N TRP A 106 -3.66 -9.10 1.41
CA TRP A 106 -3.60 -10.47 1.91
C TRP A 106 -2.43 -11.23 1.27
N GLU A 107 -1.38 -11.49 2.06
CA GLU A 107 -0.18 -12.21 1.60
C GLU A 107 0.53 -11.54 0.41
N GLY A 108 0.32 -10.23 0.25
CA GLY A 108 0.96 -9.46 -0.81
C GLY A 108 2.49 -9.47 -0.69
N VAL A 109 3.01 -9.49 0.55
CA VAL A 109 4.44 -9.59 0.83
C VAL A 109 4.99 -10.98 0.48
N ASP A 110 4.29 -12.06 0.83
CA ASP A 110 4.68 -13.44 0.50
C ASP A 110 4.95 -13.68 -0.99
N ARG A 111 4.30 -12.88 -1.85
CA ARG A 111 4.35 -13.00 -3.31
C ARG A 111 5.45 -12.12 -3.93
N ILE A 112 6.23 -11.40 -3.11
CA ILE A 112 7.39 -10.62 -3.58
C ILE A 112 8.48 -11.55 -4.12
N THR A 113 8.70 -12.72 -3.52
CA THR A 113 9.59 -13.75 -4.06
C THR A 113 8.82 -14.81 -4.82
N TYR A 114 9.50 -15.52 -5.72
CA TYR A 114 8.94 -16.64 -6.46
C TYR A 114 9.85 -17.88 -6.32
N PRO A 115 9.30 -19.09 -6.07
CA PRO A 115 7.92 -19.38 -5.70
C PRO A 115 7.46 -18.59 -4.47
N ARG A 116 6.15 -18.48 -4.27
CA ARG A 116 5.57 -17.74 -3.15
C ARG A 116 6.23 -18.19 -1.84
N HIS A 117 6.61 -17.24 -0.98
CA HIS A 117 7.18 -17.47 0.34
C HIS A 117 8.57 -18.18 0.31
N SER A 118 9.23 -18.28 -0.86
CA SER A 118 10.53 -18.95 -0.98
C SER A 118 11.67 -18.26 -0.22
N ASN A 119 11.60 -16.93 -0.04
CA ASN A 119 12.49 -16.17 0.81
C ASN A 119 11.68 -15.06 1.50
N TYR A 120 11.01 -15.42 2.58
CA TYR A 120 10.10 -14.50 3.26
C TYR A 120 10.83 -13.35 3.96
N THR A 121 12.03 -13.59 4.51
CA THR A 121 12.90 -12.52 5.07
C THR A 121 13.21 -11.43 4.04
N GLU A 122 13.60 -11.82 2.81
CA GLU A 122 13.84 -10.86 1.73
C GLU A 122 12.54 -10.14 1.32
N SER A 123 11.42 -10.85 1.31
CA SER A 123 10.11 -10.26 1.01
C SER A 123 9.72 -9.19 2.03
N VAL A 124 9.87 -9.48 3.33
CA VAL A 124 9.61 -8.55 4.43
C VAL A 124 10.52 -7.33 4.32
N LEU A 125 11.83 -7.54 4.13
CA LEU A 125 12.80 -6.47 3.97
C LEU A 125 12.43 -5.54 2.79
N LYS A 126 12.08 -6.11 1.63
CA LYS A 126 11.67 -5.35 0.44
C LYS A 126 10.36 -4.58 0.67
N GLY A 127 9.37 -5.20 1.32
CA GLY A 127 8.09 -4.56 1.63
C GLY A 127 8.24 -3.35 2.55
N ILE A 128 8.98 -3.52 3.66
CA ILE A 128 9.26 -2.43 4.60
C ILE A 128 10.10 -1.34 3.93
N SER A 129 11.15 -1.72 3.19
CA SER A 129 12.02 -0.76 2.48
C SER A 129 11.28 0.01 1.37
N ALA A 130 10.25 -0.58 0.77
CA ALA A 130 9.37 0.09 -0.18
C ALA A 130 8.48 1.14 0.49
N GLY A 131 8.26 1.05 1.80
CA GLY A 131 7.46 1.96 2.60
C GLY A 131 6.12 1.39 3.06
N ILE A 132 5.95 0.07 3.11
CA ILE A 132 4.79 -0.53 3.78
C ILE A 132 4.95 -0.36 5.30
N ASP A 133 3.91 0.15 5.96
CA ASP A 133 3.90 0.40 7.40
C ASP A 133 3.26 -0.75 8.18
N MET A 134 2.35 -1.51 7.54
CA MET A 134 1.65 -2.64 8.14
C MET A 134 1.57 -3.81 7.15
N ILE A 135 2.00 -5.00 7.57
CA ILE A 135 1.98 -6.19 6.71
C ILE A 135 0.83 -7.10 7.16
N MET A 136 -0.08 -7.39 6.23
CA MET A 136 -1.24 -8.27 6.42
C MET A 136 -0.81 -9.73 6.30
N VAL A 137 -0.51 -10.35 7.44
CA VAL A 137 -0.12 -11.75 7.57
C VAL A 137 -1.29 -12.57 8.14
N PRO A 138 -1.98 -13.40 7.32
CA PRO A 138 -3.19 -14.08 7.78
C PRO A 138 -2.94 -15.35 8.61
N TYR A 139 -1.78 -15.99 8.44
CA TYR A 139 -1.51 -17.31 9.01
C TYR A 139 -0.40 -17.28 10.05
N ASN A 140 0.83 -16.93 9.67
CA ASN A 140 2.00 -17.05 10.55
C ASN A 140 2.58 -15.69 10.98
N HIS A 141 1.86 -14.96 11.83
CA HIS A 141 2.31 -13.66 12.33
C HIS A 141 3.54 -13.76 13.26
N THR A 142 3.76 -14.90 13.93
CA THR A 142 4.92 -15.12 14.79
C THR A 142 6.23 -15.13 14.00
N GLU A 143 6.25 -15.81 12.85
CA GLU A 143 7.40 -15.79 11.93
C GLU A 143 7.71 -14.36 11.46
N PHE A 144 6.68 -13.60 11.07
CA PHE A 144 6.84 -12.20 10.69
C PHE A 144 7.46 -11.36 11.81
N ILE A 145 6.97 -11.50 13.05
CA ILE A 145 7.50 -10.77 14.22
C ILE A 145 8.96 -11.12 14.47
N ASN A 146 9.33 -12.40 14.41
CA ASN A 146 10.71 -12.85 14.58
C ASN A 146 11.62 -12.26 13.50
N ILE A 147 11.23 -12.35 12.23
CA ILE A 147 11.98 -11.80 11.10
C ILE A 147 12.19 -10.30 11.26
N VAL A 148 11.15 -9.53 11.58
CA VAL A 148 11.28 -8.08 11.77
C VAL A 148 12.21 -7.76 12.94
N THR A 149 12.08 -8.49 14.05
CA THR A 149 12.94 -8.33 15.22
C THR A 149 14.40 -8.60 14.87
N ASP A 150 14.69 -9.66 14.11
CA ASP A 150 16.04 -9.98 13.65
C ASP A 150 16.59 -8.91 12.70
N LEU A 151 15.77 -8.41 11.76
CA LEU A 151 16.19 -7.35 10.84
C LEU A 151 16.54 -6.05 11.60
N VAL A 152 15.77 -5.69 12.63
CA VAL A 152 16.07 -4.53 13.50
C VAL A 152 17.36 -4.77 14.29
N ASN A 153 17.48 -5.92 14.96
CA ASN A 153 18.65 -6.24 15.80
C ASN A 153 19.97 -6.28 15.00
N ASN A 154 19.89 -6.63 13.72
CA ASN A 154 21.03 -6.67 12.81
C ASN A 154 21.21 -5.38 11.97
N ASN A 155 20.44 -4.31 12.25
CA ASN A 155 20.50 -3.02 11.56
C ASN A 155 20.23 -3.07 10.04
N TYR A 156 19.35 -3.97 9.59
CA TYR A 156 18.87 -3.99 8.20
C TYR A 156 17.68 -3.05 7.96
N ILE A 157 16.91 -2.73 9.01
CA ILE A 157 15.79 -1.77 9.01
C ILE A 157 15.81 -0.89 10.25
#